data_AF-A0A2V7PBJ0-F1
#
_entry.id   AF-A0A2V7PBJ0-F1
#
_cell.length_a   1.000
_cell.length_b   1.000
_cell.length_c   1.000
_cell.angle_alpha   90.00
_cell.angle_beta   90.00
_cell.angle_gamma   90.00
#
_symmetry.space_group_name_H-M   'P 1'
#
loop_
_entity.id
_entity.type
_entity.pdbx_description
1 polymer ?
#
loop_
_entity_poly.entity_id
_entity_poly.type
_entity_poly.pdbx_seq_one_letter_code
_entity_poly.pdbx_strand_id
1 'polypeptide(L)'
;MALSRARVNKDVARVRRQDLDRAIQHDVSAAYDAYVTARASAELSKEGLTIARESFRVQQTRYQSGATTILDLLDAEVNVSQAEADLVQARYGTRLALAGLESILGKRLFTDKEAP
;
A
#
# COMPACT_ATOMS: atom_id res chain seq x y z
N MET A 1 33.18 31.08 32.34
CA MET A 1 32.90 29.65 32.03
C MET A 1 31.40 29.31 31.98
N ALA A 2 30.60 29.61 33.01
CA ALA A 2 29.16 29.24 33.04
C ALA A 2 28.31 29.80 31.88
N LEU A 3 28.49 31.08 31.52
CA LEU A 3 27.73 31.73 30.43
C LEU A 3 28.04 31.13 29.05
N SER A 4 29.30 30.74 28.80
CA SER A 4 29.73 30.08 27.56
C SER A 4 29.10 28.68 27.45
N ARG A 5 29.11 27.90 28.54
CA ARG A 5 28.45 26.58 28.61
C ARG A 5 26.93 26.68 28.39
N ALA A 6 26.27 27.69 28.98
CA ALA A 6 24.84 27.92 28.78
C ALA A 6 24.50 28.27 27.32
N ARG A 7 25.34 29.06 26.63
CA ARG A 7 25.17 29.36 25.19
C ARG A 7 25.34 28.11 24.33
N VAL A 8 26.39 27.33 24.56
CA VAL A 8 26.62 26.06 23.84
C VAL A 8 25.44 25.10 24.04
N ASN A 9 24.92 24.96 25.27
CA ASN A 9 23.75 24.11 25.53
C ASN A 9 22.49 24.60 24.78
N LYS A 10 22.26 25.91 24.70
CA LYS A 10 21.17 26.49 23.92
C LYS A 10 21.33 26.20 22.43
N ASP A 11 22.54 26.30 21.90
CA ASP A 11 22.84 26.03 20.49
C ASP A 11 22.64 24.56 20.14
N VAL A 12 23.12 23.65 20.99
CA VAL A 12 22.87 22.21 20.87
C VAL A 12 21.38 21.89 20.91
N ALA A 13 20.61 22.47 21.84
CA ALA A 13 19.17 22.27 21.92
C ALA A 13 18.44 22.78 20.67
N ARG A 14 18.89 23.91 20.10
CA ARG A 14 18.33 24.48 18.87
C ARG A 14 18.59 23.57 17.67
N VAL A 15 19.82 23.10 17.49
CA VAL A 15 20.19 22.19 16.40
C VAL A 15 19.42 20.88 16.53
N ARG A 16 19.34 20.30 17.73
CA ARG A 16 18.53 19.08 17.98
C ARG A 16 17.07 19.27 17.60
N ARG A 17 16.48 20.43 17.93
CA ARG A 17 15.10 20.71 17.51
C ARG A 17 14.97 20.77 15.99
N GLN A 18 15.89 21.45 15.30
CA GLN A 18 15.88 21.52 13.84
C GLN A 18 16.06 20.14 13.19
N ASP A 19 16.86 19.26 13.80
CA ASP A 19 17.03 17.88 13.35
C ASP A 19 15.74 17.08 13.54
N LEU A 20 15.07 17.22 14.69
CA LEU A 20 13.77 16.58 14.95
C LEU A 20 12.69 17.08 13.99
N ASP A 21 12.61 18.39 13.75
CA ASP A 21 11.62 18.97 12.83
C ASP A 21 11.80 18.41 11.40
N ARG A 22 13.05 18.30 10.94
CA ARG A 22 13.38 17.69 9.63
C ARG A 22 13.08 16.20 9.59
N ALA A 23 13.37 15.47 10.66
CA ALA A 23 13.06 14.04 10.76
C ALA A 23 11.56 13.79 10.67
N ILE A 24 10.74 14.57 11.40
CA ILE A 24 9.28 14.46 11.35
C ILE A 24 8.75 14.74 9.93
N GLN A 25 9.25 15.79 9.27
CA GLN A 25 8.85 16.10 7.89
C GLN A 25 9.18 14.96 6.92
N HIS A 26 10.37 14.39 7.05
CA HIS A 26 10.80 13.24 6.26
C HIS A 26 9.88 12.03 6.51
N ASP A 27 9.64 11.68 7.78
CA ASP A 27 8.86 10.50 8.15
C ASP A 27 7.41 10.60 7.67
N VAL A 28 6.80 11.79 7.77
CA VAL A 28 5.45 12.05 7.23
C VAL A 28 5.43 11.87 5.72
N SER A 29 6.42 12.43 5.01
CA SER A 29 6.49 12.36 3.55
C SER A 29 6.67 10.91 3.09
N ALA A 30 7.59 10.17 3.72
CA ALA A 30 7.85 8.77 3.41
C ALA A 30 6.62 7.88 3.67
N ALA A 31 5.90 8.09 4.77
CA ALA A 31 4.69 7.34 5.07
C ALA A 31 3.54 7.66 4.11
N TYR A 32 3.41 8.91 3.70
CA TYR A 32 2.43 9.32 2.69
C TYR A 32 2.72 8.67 1.33
N ASP A 33 3.97 8.72 0.88
CA ASP A 33 4.38 8.09 -0.38
C ASP A 33 4.15 6.57 -0.33
N ALA A 34 4.49 5.92 0.78
CA ALA A 34 4.22 4.49 0.98
C ALA A 34 2.73 4.15 0.87
N TYR A 35 1.85 4.98 1.46
CA TYR A 35 0.40 4.83 1.34
C TYR A 35 -0.09 5.01 -0.10
N VAL A 36 0.39 6.04 -0.80
CA VAL A 36 0.03 6.30 -2.21
C VAL A 36 0.47 5.13 -3.09
N THR A 37 1.69 4.63 -2.93
CA THR A 37 2.19 3.47 -3.66
C THR A 37 1.38 2.21 -3.36
N ALA A 38 1.07 1.93 -2.09
CA ALA A 38 0.27 0.77 -1.72
C ALA A 38 -1.13 0.83 -2.33
N ARG A 39 -1.78 2.00 -2.31
CA ARG A 39 -3.08 2.22 -2.94
C ARG A 39 -3.03 2.00 -4.44
N ALA A 40 -2.01 2.54 -5.12
CA ALA A 40 -1.83 2.32 -6.56
C ALA A 40 -1.62 0.83 -6.89
N SER A 41 -0.87 0.11 -6.05
CA SER A 41 -0.71 -1.34 -6.18
C SER A 41 -2.03 -2.08 -6.03
N ALA A 42 -2.91 -1.67 -5.12
CA ALA A 42 -4.23 -2.30 -4.95
C ALA A 42 -5.13 -2.09 -6.17
N GLU A 43 -5.12 -0.90 -6.77
CA GLU A 43 -5.83 -0.64 -8.02
C GLU A 43 -5.26 -1.47 -9.18
N LEU A 44 -3.94 -1.63 -9.26
CA LEU A 44 -3.31 -2.48 -10.26
C LEU A 44 -3.70 -3.96 -10.08
N SER A 45 -3.69 -4.48 -8.86
CA SER A 45 -4.14 -5.86 -8.58
C SER A 45 -5.62 -6.06 -8.91
N LYS A 46 -6.44 -5.02 -8.74
CA LYS A 46 -7.86 -5.06 -9.12
C LYS A 46 -8.03 -5.17 -10.64
N GLU A 47 -7.26 -4.42 -11.40
CA GLU A 47 -7.24 -4.56 -12.87
C GLU A 47 -6.73 -5.94 -13.29
N GLY A 48 -5.68 -6.44 -12.63
CA GLY A 48 -5.17 -7.80 -12.84
C GLY A 48 -6.23 -8.88 -12.64
N LEU A 49 -7.07 -8.75 -11.61
CA LEU A 49 -8.21 -9.63 -11.38
C LEU A 49 -9.26 -9.54 -12.50
N THR A 50 -9.56 -8.35 -13.00
CA THR A 50 -10.47 -8.16 -14.14
C THR A 50 -9.94 -8.91 -15.37
N ILE A 51 -8.64 -8.77 -15.67
CA ILE A 51 -7.99 -9.45 -16.79
C ILE A 51 -8.02 -10.97 -16.61
N ALA A 52 -7.69 -11.48 -15.42
CA ALA A 52 -7.71 -12.92 -15.14
C ALA A 52 -9.10 -13.51 -15.32
N ARG A 53 -10.15 -12.82 -14.86
CA ARG A 53 -11.56 -13.26 -15.01
C ARG A 53 -11.99 -13.30 -16.47
N GLU A 54 -11.58 -12.31 -17.27
CA GLU A 54 -11.89 -12.32 -18.70
C GLU A 54 -11.15 -13.43 -19.43
N SER A 55 -9.89 -13.70 -19.07
CA SER A 55 -9.13 -14.85 -19.60
C SER A 55 -9.83 -16.17 -19.29
N PHE A 56 -10.27 -16.37 -18.04
CA PHE A 56 -11.04 -17.55 -17.65
C PHE A 56 -12.34 -17.68 -18.45
N ARG A 57 -13.09 -16.58 -18.66
CA ARG A 57 -14.32 -16.57 -19.46
C ARG A 57 -14.06 -17.02 -20.91
N VAL A 58 -12.97 -16.55 -21.52
CA VAL A 58 -12.56 -16.95 -22.87
C VAL A 58 -12.22 -18.43 -22.92
N GLN A 59 -11.42 -18.93 -21.96
CA GLN A 59 -11.03 -20.34 -21.91
C GLN A 59 -12.21 -21.25 -21.65
N GLN A 60 -13.15 -20.83 -20.80
CA GLN A 60 -14.39 -21.57 -20.57
C GLN A 60 -15.21 -21.71 -21.86
N THR A 61 -15.34 -20.64 -22.63
CA THR A 61 -16.04 -20.66 -23.92
C THR A 61 -15.36 -21.59 -24.92
N ARG A 62 -14.02 -21.54 -25.01
CA ARG A 62 -13.24 -22.42 -25.90
C ARG A 62 -13.32 -23.88 -25.47
N TYR A 63 -13.35 -24.16 -24.17
CA TYR A 63 -13.48 -25.52 -23.66
C TYR A 63 -14.86 -26.10 -24.02
N GLN A 64 -15.92 -25.31 -23.83
CA GLN A 64 -17.28 -25.70 -24.21
C GLN A 64 -17.42 -25.96 -25.72
N SER A 65 -16.65 -25.27 -26.56
CA SER A 65 -16.61 -25.52 -28.01
C SER A 65 -15.63 -26.61 -28.43
N GLY A 66 -14.93 -27.27 -27.49
CA GLY A 66 -13.89 -28.27 -27.78
C GLY A 66 -12.60 -27.72 -28.40
N ALA A 67 -12.38 -26.40 -28.34
CA ALA A 67 -11.25 -25.71 -28.95
C ALA A 67 -10.03 -25.53 -28.02
N THR A 68 -10.14 -25.95 -26.75
CA THR A 68 -9.04 -25.95 -25.76
C THR A 68 -9.22 -27.15 -24.82
N THR A 69 -8.21 -27.45 -24.00
CA THR A 69 -8.25 -28.57 -23.06
C THR A 69 -8.84 -28.17 -21.70
N ILE A 70 -9.26 -29.16 -20.91
CA ILE A 70 -9.67 -28.93 -19.51
C ILE A 70 -8.51 -28.37 -18.66
N LEU A 71 -7.27 -28.73 -18.99
CA LEU A 71 -6.08 -28.21 -18.28
C LEU A 71 -5.95 -26.70 -18.46
N ASP A 72 -6.11 -26.20 -19.69
CA ASP A 72 -6.05 -24.76 -19.97
C ASP A 72 -7.14 -23.96 -19.22
N LEU A 73 -8.31 -24.57 -19.02
CA LEU A 73 -9.40 -23.97 -18.25
C LEU A 73 -9.07 -23.93 -16.75
N LEU A 74 -8.55 -25.02 -16.19
CA LEU A 74 -8.15 -25.09 -14.79
C LEU A 74 -6.99 -24.13 -14.49
N ASP A 75 -6.03 -24.00 -15.40
CA ASP A 75 -4.93 -23.03 -15.27
C ASP A 75 -5.47 -21.59 -15.22
N ALA A 76 -6.47 -21.27 -16.06
CA ALA A 76 -7.12 -19.96 -16.02
C ALA A 76 -7.90 -19.73 -14.72
N GLU A 77 -8.53 -20.75 -14.15
CA GLU A 77 -9.22 -20.68 -12.85
C GLU A 77 -8.24 -20.45 -11.68
N VAL A 78 -7.09 -21.14 -11.71
CA VAL A 78 -5.99 -20.92 -10.76
C VAL A 78 -5.47 -19.48 -10.87
N ASN A 79 -5.33 -18.94 -12.08
CA ASN A 79 -4.90 -17.55 -12.28
C ASN A 79 -5.90 -16.54 -11.70
N VAL A 80 -7.22 -16.79 -11.82
CA VAL A 80 -8.24 -15.96 -11.15
C VAL A 80 -8.05 -16.02 -9.64
N SER A 81 -7.91 -17.23 -9.08
CA SER A 81 -7.75 -17.43 -7.64
C SER A 81 -6.51 -16.72 -7.10
N GLN A 82 -5.40 -16.77 -7.84
CA GLN A 82 -4.18 -16.05 -7.48
C GLN A 82 -4.37 -14.52 -7.53
N ALA A 83 -5.01 -14.01 -8.58
CA ALA A 83 -5.27 -12.57 -8.69
C ALA A 83 -6.22 -12.05 -7.61
N GLU A 84 -7.17 -12.87 -7.14
CA GLU A 84 -8.02 -12.54 -5.98
C GLU A 84 -7.20 -12.44 -4.69
N ALA A 85 -6.31 -13.41 -4.45
CA ALA A 85 -5.41 -13.39 -3.29
C ALA A 85 -4.48 -12.17 -3.32
N ASP A 86 -3.91 -11.84 -4.48
CA ASP A 86 -3.03 -10.69 -4.67
C ASP A 86 -3.77 -9.37 -4.38
N LEU A 87 -5.01 -9.23 -4.84
CA LEU A 87 -5.84 -8.06 -4.54
C LEU A 87 -6.13 -7.95 -3.04
N VAL A 88 -6.47 -9.05 -2.37
CA VAL A 88 -6.69 -9.04 -0.91
C VAL A 88 -5.44 -8.57 -0.17
N GLN A 89 -4.27 -9.10 -0.56
CA GLN A 89 -3.00 -8.74 0.04
C GLN A 89 -2.65 -7.26 -0.20
N ALA A 90 -2.86 -6.76 -1.42
CA ALA A 90 -2.60 -5.36 -1.76
C ALA A 90 -3.53 -4.39 -1.00
N ARG A 91 -4.82 -4.75 -0.84
CA ARG A 91 -5.77 -3.96 -0.03
C ARG A 91 -5.39 -3.96 1.44
N TYR A 92 -4.93 -5.09 1.97
CA TYR A 92 -4.43 -5.16 3.34
C TYR A 92 -3.18 -4.29 3.51
N GLY A 93 -2.21 -4.38 2.59
CA GLY A 93 -1.01 -3.53 2.58
C GLY A 93 -1.34 -2.03 2.54
N THR A 94 -2.36 -1.64 1.76
CA THR A 94 -2.85 -0.26 1.73
C THR A 94 -3.37 0.21 3.08
N ARG A 95 -4.15 -0.64 3.78
CA ARG A 95 -4.67 -0.33 5.12
C ARG A 95 -3.55 -0.22 6.15
N LEU A 96 -2.52 -1.07 6.05
CA LEU A 96 -1.37 -1.01 6.94
C LEU A 96 -0.55 0.28 6.72
N ALA A 97 -0.30 0.65 5.46
CA ALA A 97 0.40 1.89 5.12
C ALA A 97 -0.36 3.13 5.61
N LEU A 98 -1.69 3.11 5.48
CA LEU A 98 -2.55 4.16 6.02
C LEU A 98 -2.44 4.25 7.55
N ALA A 99 -2.53 3.11 8.26
CA ALA A 99 -2.39 3.09 9.71
C ALA A 99 -1.02 3.61 10.18
N GLY A 100 0.05 3.32 9.43
CA GLY A 100 1.38 3.88 9.66
C GLY A 100 1.41 5.41 9.53
N LEU A 101 0.78 5.95 8.48
CA LEU A 101 0.64 7.39 8.28
C LEU A 101 -0.18 8.05 9.41
N GLU A 102 -1.31 7.44 9.81
CA GLU A 102 -2.14 7.92 10.92
C GLU A 102 -1.37 7.94 12.25
N SER A 103 -0.53 6.93 12.49
CA SER A 103 0.32 6.85 13.69
C SER A 103 1.32 8.00 13.76
N ILE A 104 1.94 8.38 12.64
CA ILE A 104 2.90 9.49 12.59
C ILE A 104 2.18 10.84 12.76
N LEU A 105 1.01 10.98 12.16
CA LEU A 105 0.22 12.20 12.26
C LEU A 105 -0.51 12.36 13.61
N GLY A 106 -0.59 11.30 14.41
CA GLY A 106 -1.29 11.28 15.68
C GLY A 106 -2.80 11.48 15.57
N LYS A 107 -3.37 11.27 14.37
CA LYS A 107 -4.80 11.42 14.10
C LYS A 107 -5.28 10.34 13.14
N ARG A 108 -6.50 9.86 13.35
CA ARG A 108 -7.19 9.03 12.35
C ARG A 108 -7.63 9.90 11.19
N LEU A 109 -7.30 9.47 9.98
CA LEU A 109 -7.69 10.11 8.73
C LEU A 109 -8.96 9.48 8.16
N PHE A 110 -9.23 8.20 8.46
CA PHE A 110 -10.49 7.54 8.11
C PHE A 110 -11.21 7.03 9.36
N THR A 111 -12.50 7.34 9.43
CA THR A 111 -13.41 6.82 10.46
C THR A 111 -14.24 5.73 9.79
N ASP A 112 -14.58 4.65 10.49
CA ASP A 112 -15.12 3.34 10.01
C ASP A 112 -16.36 3.34 9.06
N LYS A 113 -16.77 4.45 8.45
CA LYS A 113 -17.94 4.54 7.57
C LYS A 113 -17.67 4.46 6.06
N GLU A 114 -16.42 4.56 5.61
CA GLU A 114 -16.10 4.51 4.17
C GLU A 114 -14.86 3.64 3.93
N ALA A 115 -15.00 2.33 4.14
CA ALA A 115 -14.04 1.37 3.63
C ALA A 115 -14.42 1.01 2.18
N PRO A 116 -13.57 1.26 1.17
CA PRO A 116 -13.76 0.71 -0.17
C PRO A 116 -13.56 -0.80 -0.17
#